data_AF-A0A9E3ANX6-F1
#
_entry.id   AF-A0A9E3ANX6-F1
#
_cell.length_a   1.000
_cell.length_b   1.000
_cell.length_c   1.000
_cell.angle_alpha   90.00
_cell.angle_beta   90.00
_cell.angle_gamma   90.00
#
_symmetry.space_group_name_H-M   'P 1'
#
loop_
_entity.id
_entity.type
_entity.pdbx_description
1 polymer ?
#
loop_
_entity_poly.entity_id
_entity_poly.type
_entity_poly.pdbx_seq_one_letter_code
_entity_poly.pdbx_strand_id
1 'polypeptide(L)'
;MSRSPRLSAEAAASLASDYLLNAIGVLGELFDGDLVTGLVFLTILRAGLDAAGPVTVYEVSKRLGLTYETARRHVNRLIRQDYCRREATGLTIPRATLLKPEVARAAVRGGRALHRLIHGATRAATQSKPSEPWVG
;
A
#
# COMPACT_ATOMS: atom_id res chain seq x y z
N MET A 1 -12.95 35.62 16.80
CA MET A 1 -11.83 34.96 16.09
C MET A 1 -12.01 33.44 16.22
N SER A 2 -12.96 32.87 15.46
CA SER A 2 -13.29 31.45 15.50
C SER A 2 -12.45 30.70 14.47
N ARG A 3 -11.63 29.74 14.92
CA ARG A 3 -10.96 28.79 14.01
C ARG A 3 -12.04 27.86 13.44
N SER A 4 -12.25 27.94 12.13
CA SER A 4 -13.30 27.24 11.42
C SER A 4 -12.93 25.76 11.16
N PRO A 5 -13.89 24.83 11.25
CA PRO A 5 -13.69 23.37 11.09
C PRO A 5 -13.28 22.90 9.68
N ARG A 6 -13.11 23.82 8.71
CA ARG A 6 -12.67 23.47 7.33
C ARG A 6 -11.17 23.16 7.26
N LEU A 7 -10.37 23.74 8.15
CA LEU A 7 -8.92 23.55 8.19
C LEU A 7 -8.50 22.11 8.53
N SER A 8 -9.34 21.32 9.20
CA SER A 8 -9.04 19.92 9.53
C SER A 8 -9.28 18.96 8.37
N ALA A 9 -10.30 19.21 7.52
CA ALA A 9 -10.63 18.34 6.39
C ALA A 9 -9.63 18.50 5.23
N GLU A 10 -9.26 19.74 4.89
CA GLU A 10 -8.22 20.03 3.88
C GLU A 10 -6.87 19.46 4.31
N ALA A 11 -6.47 19.66 5.57
CA ALA A 11 -5.24 19.09 6.10
C ALA A 11 -5.24 17.55 6.07
N ALA A 12 -6.36 16.91 6.41
CA ALA A 12 -6.50 15.47 6.31
C ALA A 12 -6.41 14.98 4.85
N ALA A 13 -7.04 15.69 3.91
CA ALA A 13 -6.99 15.37 2.48
C ALA A 13 -5.58 15.54 1.89
N SER A 14 -4.84 16.58 2.29
CA SER A 14 -3.44 16.77 1.89
C SER A 14 -2.55 15.65 2.43
N LEU A 15 -2.68 15.29 3.70
CA LEU A 15 -1.92 14.17 4.29
C LEU A 15 -2.22 12.84 3.59
N ALA A 16 -3.49 12.57 3.29
CA ALA A 16 -3.89 11.36 2.58
C ALA A 16 -3.34 11.33 1.14
N SER A 17 -3.41 12.46 0.43
CA SER A 17 -2.86 12.61 -0.92
C SER A 17 -1.35 12.43 -0.93
N ASP A 18 -0.63 13.08 -0.02
CA ASP A 18 0.83 12.95 0.12
C ASP A 18 1.23 11.50 0.38
N TYR A 19 0.47 10.80 1.24
CA TYR A 19 0.68 9.39 1.50
C TYR A 19 0.46 8.54 0.24
N LEU A 20 -0.65 8.74 -0.48
CA LEU A 20 -0.98 7.98 -1.68
C LEU A 20 0.08 8.19 -2.78
N LEU A 21 0.46 9.44 -3.04
CA LEU A 21 1.48 9.77 -4.03
C LEU A 21 2.85 9.19 -3.65
N ASN A 22 3.22 9.25 -2.36
CA ASN A 22 4.44 8.61 -1.88
C ASN A 22 4.38 7.07 -2.05
N ALA A 23 3.25 6.43 -1.74
CA ALA A 23 3.09 4.99 -1.89
C ALA A 23 3.19 4.56 -3.36
N ILE A 24 2.58 5.32 -4.28
CA ILE A 24 2.69 5.13 -5.72
C ILE A 24 4.13 5.33 -6.18
N GLY A 25 4.81 6.38 -5.73
CA GLY A 25 6.21 6.64 -6.07
C GLY A 25 7.15 5.52 -5.63
N VAL A 26 6.96 5.01 -4.41
CA VAL A 26 7.73 3.87 -3.90
C VAL A 26 7.52 2.60 -4.74
N LEU A 27 6.28 2.30 -5.14
CA LEU A 27 5.99 1.16 -6.00
C LEU A 27 6.53 1.35 -7.42
N GLY A 28 6.41 2.56 -7.96
CA GLY A 28 6.94 2.93 -9.26
C GLY A 28 8.46 2.74 -9.32
N GLU A 29 9.19 3.25 -8.33
CA GLU A 29 10.64 3.05 -8.25
C GLU A 29 11.06 1.58 -8.13
N LEU A 30 10.26 0.74 -7.47
CA LEU A 30 10.58 -0.68 -7.29
C LEU A 30 10.36 -1.50 -8.57
N PHE A 31 9.46 -1.06 -9.45
CA PHE A 31 9.03 -1.81 -10.64
C PHE A 31 9.11 -1.00 -11.93
N ASP A 32 10.08 -0.08 -12.03
CA ASP A 32 10.37 0.72 -13.23
C ASP A 32 9.14 1.45 -13.80
N GLY A 33 8.30 1.98 -12.92
CA GLY A 33 7.05 2.69 -13.24
C GLY A 33 5.83 1.79 -13.51
N ASP A 34 5.98 0.46 -13.53
CA ASP A 34 4.87 -0.46 -13.73
C ASP A 34 4.10 -0.71 -12.42
N LEU A 35 3.10 0.15 -12.17
CA LEU A 35 2.26 0.07 -10.98
C LEU A 35 1.43 -1.21 -10.88
N VAL A 36 1.04 -1.80 -12.01
CA VAL A 36 0.25 -3.06 -12.00
C VAL A 36 1.10 -4.20 -11.46
N THR A 37 2.37 -4.26 -11.83
CA THR A 37 3.35 -5.21 -11.28
C THR A 37 3.52 -4.99 -9.78
N GLY A 38 3.61 -3.74 -9.34
CA GLY A 38 3.66 -3.38 -7.92
C GLY A 38 2.43 -3.84 -7.14
N LEU A 39 1.23 -3.67 -7.70
CA LEU A 39 -0.02 -4.13 -7.07
C LEU A 39 -0.11 -5.65 -7.04
N VAL A 40 0.31 -6.34 -8.10
CA VAL A 40 0.41 -7.81 -8.13
C VAL A 40 1.38 -8.29 -7.05
N PHE A 41 2.55 -7.67 -6.94
CA PHE A 41 3.53 -7.98 -5.91
C PHE A 41 2.95 -7.81 -4.51
N LEU A 42 2.33 -6.66 -4.21
CA LEU A 42 1.71 -6.41 -2.91
C LEU A 42 0.60 -7.42 -2.58
N THR A 43 -0.18 -7.83 -3.58
CA THR A 43 -1.27 -8.80 -3.39
C THR A 43 -0.74 -10.16 -2.96
N ILE A 44 0.33 -10.64 -3.60
CA ILE A 44 0.97 -11.92 -3.26
C ILE A 44 1.71 -11.79 -1.93
N LEU A 45 2.44 -10.69 -1.72
CA LEU A 45 3.15 -10.44 -0.47
C LEU A 45 2.20 -10.42 0.73
N ARG A 46 1.08 -9.71 0.62
CA ARG A 46 0.09 -9.60 1.69
C ARG A 46 -0.48 -10.96 2.09
N ALA A 47 -0.77 -11.82 1.13
CA ALA A 47 -1.26 -13.17 1.42
C ALA A 47 -0.24 -14.00 2.22
N GLY A 48 1.05 -13.88 1.90
CA GLY A 48 2.12 -14.50 2.67
C GLY A 48 2.25 -13.96 4.10
N LEU A 49 2.06 -12.64 4.28
CA LEU A 49 2.09 -12.00 5.61
C LEU A 49 0.90 -12.38 6.49
N ASP A 50 -0.27 -12.60 5.89
CA ASP A 50 -1.51 -12.94 6.61
C ASP A 50 -1.60 -14.45 6.94
N ALA A 51 -0.52 -15.21 6.71
CA ALA A 51 -0.50 -16.67 6.82
C ALA A 51 -1.61 -17.38 6.02
N ALA A 52 -2.15 -16.71 4.98
CA ALA A 52 -3.20 -17.24 4.12
C ALA A 52 -2.69 -18.30 3.13
N GLY A 53 -1.37 -18.49 3.05
CA GLY A 53 -0.73 -19.45 2.16
C GLY A 53 -0.45 -18.90 0.76
N PRO A 54 0.06 -19.75 -0.15
CA PRO A 54 0.32 -19.41 -1.54
C PRO A 54 -0.95 -18.96 -2.27
N VAL A 55 -0.82 -18.02 -3.20
CA VAL A 55 -1.97 -17.51 -3.99
C VAL A 55 -1.87 -17.88 -5.47
N THR A 56 -2.99 -18.20 -6.09
CA THR A 56 -3.05 -18.50 -7.52
C THR A 56 -3.07 -17.23 -8.37
N VAL A 57 -2.71 -17.36 -9.65
CA VAL A 57 -2.83 -16.24 -10.63
C VAL A 57 -4.28 -15.77 -10.75
N TYR A 58 -5.24 -16.69 -10.65
CA TYR A 58 -6.67 -16.40 -10.71
C TYR A 58 -7.14 -15.54 -9.52
N GLU A 59 -6.67 -15.85 -8.31
CA GLU A 59 -7.00 -15.02 -7.13
C GLU A 59 -6.41 -13.62 -7.25
N VAL A 60 -5.18 -13.50 -7.77
CA VAL A 60 -4.58 -12.20 -8.08
C VAL A 60 -5.44 -11.43 -9.08
N SER A 61 -5.85 -12.07 -10.19
CA SER A 61 -6.67 -11.42 -11.21
C SER A 61 -8.02 -10.96 -10.64
N LYS A 62 -8.67 -11.81 -9.83
CA LYS A 62 -9.95 -11.51 -9.17
C LYS A 62 -9.83 -10.34 -8.19
N ARG A 63 -8.79 -10.32 -7.34
CA ARG A 63 -8.60 -9.26 -6.32
C ARG A 63 -8.30 -7.89 -6.95
N LEU A 64 -7.57 -7.87 -8.06
CA LEU A 64 -7.18 -6.63 -8.73
C LEU A 64 -8.10 -6.22 -9.89
N GLY A 65 -9.14 -7.01 -10.20
CA GLY A 65 -10.02 -6.75 -11.34
C GLY A 65 -9.32 -6.82 -12.70
N LEU A 66 -8.24 -7.60 -12.81
CA LEU A 66 -7.45 -7.75 -14.04
C LEU A 66 -7.93 -8.96 -14.85
N THR A 67 -7.65 -8.95 -16.16
CA THR A 67 -7.76 -10.18 -16.95
C THR A 67 -6.71 -11.19 -16.49
N TYR A 68 -7.02 -12.49 -16.60
CA TYR A 68 -6.11 -13.57 -16.22
C TYR A 68 -4.75 -13.45 -16.96
N GLU A 69 -4.76 -13.19 -18.26
CA GLU A 69 -3.54 -13.02 -19.05
C GLU A 69 -2.70 -11.81 -18.60
N THR A 70 -3.34 -10.72 -18.20
CA THR A 70 -2.63 -9.56 -17.64
C THR A 70 -1.96 -9.95 -16.32
N ALA A 71 -2.70 -10.54 -15.38
CA ALA A 71 -2.14 -11.00 -14.12
C ALA A 71 -0.99 -12.00 -14.34
N ARG A 72 -1.16 -12.99 -15.23
CA ARG A 72 -0.13 -13.97 -15.60
C ARG A 72 1.15 -13.31 -16.10
N ARG A 73 1.03 -12.30 -16.97
CA ARG A 73 2.18 -11.54 -17.50
C ARG A 73 2.95 -10.81 -16.40
N HIS A 74 2.25 -10.15 -15.46
CA HIS A 74 2.89 -9.46 -14.34
C HIS A 74 3.52 -10.44 -13.34
N VAL A 75 2.84 -11.55 -13.04
CA VAL A 75 3.41 -12.62 -12.20
C VAL A 75 4.69 -13.19 -12.80
N ASN A 76 4.69 -13.53 -14.09
CA ASN A 76 5.88 -14.07 -14.76
C ASN A 76 7.05 -13.08 -14.74
N ARG A 77 6.76 -11.78 -14.77
CA ARG A 77 7.80 -10.76 -14.59
C ARG A 77 8.40 -10.79 -13.19
N LEU A 78 7.57 -10.85 -12.14
CA LEU A 78 8.04 -10.96 -10.76
C LEU A 78 8.87 -12.24 -10.55
N ILE A 79 8.52 -13.34 -11.21
CA ILE A 79 9.30 -14.58 -11.18
C ILE A 79 10.67 -14.37 -11.84
N ARG A 80 10.72 -13.75 -13.02
CA ARG A 80 11.99 -13.46 -13.71
C ARG A 80 12.91 -12.52 -12.93
N GLN A 81 12.34 -11.61 -12.15
CA GLN A 81 13.06 -10.68 -11.29
C GLN A 81 13.36 -11.26 -9.90
N ASP A 82 13.06 -12.54 -9.68
CA ASP A 82 13.30 -13.25 -8.41
C ASP A 82 12.56 -12.60 -7.21
N TYR A 83 11.48 -11.87 -7.45
CA TYR A 83 10.60 -11.37 -6.38
C TYR A 83 9.61 -12.44 -5.94
N CYS A 84 9.15 -13.28 -6.87
CA CYS A 84 8.10 -14.26 -6.68
C CYS A 84 8.57 -15.66 -7.06
N ARG A 85 8.10 -16.68 -6.34
CA ARG A 85 8.31 -18.08 -6.66
C ARG A 85 6.97 -18.73 -6.98
N ARG A 86 6.98 -19.59 -7.99
CA ARG A 86 5.88 -20.51 -8.25
C ARG A 86 6.16 -21.81 -7.51
N GLU A 87 5.25 -22.17 -6.62
CA GLU A 87 5.23 -23.44 -5.89
C GLU A 87 4.11 -24.34 -6.44
N ALA A 88 4.04 -25.58 -5.96
CA ALA A 88 3.03 -26.55 -6.41
C ALA A 88 1.59 -26.05 -6.19
N THR A 89 1.37 -25.31 -5.10
CA THR A 89 0.04 -24.86 -4.66
C THR A 89 -0.27 -23.40 -5.03
N GLY A 90 0.70 -22.64 -5.56
CA GLY A 90 0.46 -21.25 -5.90
C GLY A 90 1.72 -20.41 -6.05
N LEU A 91 1.58 -19.12 -5.77
CA LEU A 91 2.62 -18.10 -5.84
C LEU A 91 2.95 -17.64 -4.44
N THR A 92 4.25 -17.51 -4.15
CA THR A 92 4.75 -17.00 -2.88
C THR A 92 5.77 -15.89 -3.14
N ILE A 93 5.80 -14.90 -2.25
CA ILE A 93 6.94 -13.98 -2.16
C ILE A 93 7.85 -14.53 -1.05
N PRO A 94 9.03 -15.09 -1.38
CA PRO A 94 9.94 -15.63 -0.38
C PRO A 94 10.33 -14.57 0.66
N ARG A 95 10.55 -14.97 1.91
CA ARG A 95 10.99 -14.03 2.97
C ARG A 95 12.32 -13.35 2.64
N ALA A 96 13.19 -14.01 1.89
CA ALA A 96 14.45 -13.42 1.39
C ALA A 96 14.20 -12.20 0.48
N THR A 97 13.07 -12.14 -0.22
CA THR A 97 12.69 -10.98 -1.04
C THR A 97 12.53 -9.72 -0.18
N LEU A 98 12.07 -9.84 1.07
CA LEU A 98 11.96 -8.70 2.00
C LEU A 98 13.31 -8.17 2.47
N LEU A 99 14.37 -8.97 2.35
CA LEU A 99 15.74 -8.59 2.70
C LEU A 99 16.47 -7.91 1.53
N LYS A 100 15.89 -7.92 0.32
CA LYS A 100 16.46 -7.19 -0.82
C LYS A 100 16.52 -5.70 -0.49
N PRO A 101 17.67 -5.02 -0.66
CA PRO A 101 17.85 -3.64 -0.21
C PRO A 101 16.79 -2.67 -0.78
N GLU A 102 16.40 -2.84 -2.04
CA GLU A 102 15.37 -2.06 -2.71
C GLU A 102 13.98 -2.24 -2.10
N VAL A 103 13.61 -3.49 -1.77
CA VAL A 103 12.33 -3.80 -1.10
C VAL A 103 12.32 -3.27 0.33
N ALA A 104 13.42 -3.45 1.07
CA ALA A 104 13.56 -2.92 2.43
C ALA A 104 13.47 -1.38 2.45
N ARG A 105 14.16 -0.70 1.53
CA ARG A 105 14.07 0.77 1.38
C ARG A 105 12.65 1.21 1.01
N ALA A 106 11.98 0.49 0.13
CA ALA A 106 10.59 0.75 -0.23
C ALA A 106 9.67 0.61 0.99
N ALA A 107 9.79 -0.48 1.75
CA ALA A 107 9.01 -0.72 2.96
C ALA A 107 9.23 0.37 4.03
N VAL A 108 10.48 0.76 4.29
CA VAL A 108 10.81 1.82 5.27
C VAL A 108 10.29 3.19 4.81
N ARG A 109 10.37 3.52 3.52
CA ARG A 109 9.82 4.79 2.98
C ARG A 109 8.30 4.81 3.04
N GLY A 110 7.64 3.73 2.62
CA GLY A 110 6.19 3.58 2.71
C GLY A 110 5.70 3.67 4.17
N GLY A 111 6.35 2.96 5.09
CA GLY A 111 6.02 2.96 6.51
C GLY A 111 6.15 4.34 7.16
N ARG A 112 7.19 5.11 6.82
CA ARG A 112 7.33 6.50 7.31
C ARG A 112 6.23 7.42 6.81
N ALA A 113 5.81 7.29 5.55
CA ALA A 113 4.71 8.07 5.02
C ALA A 113 3.38 7.72 5.71
N LEU A 114 3.12 6.42 5.92
CA LEU A 114 1.94 5.96 6.67
C LEU A 114 1.94 6.48 8.11
N HIS A 115 3.08 6.41 8.80
CA HIS A 115 3.25 6.93 10.15
C HIS A 115 2.91 8.43 10.22
N ARG A 116 3.40 9.24 9.27
CA ARG A 116 3.04 10.66 9.18
C ARG A 116 1.54 10.89 8.96
N LEU A 117 0.91 10.11 8.09
CA LEU A 117 -0.54 10.18 7.85
C LEU A 117 -1.32 9.89 9.14
N ILE A 118 -1.03 8.78 9.82
CA ILE A 118 -1.73 8.36 11.04
C ILE A 118 -1.56 9.41 12.15
N HIS A 119 -0.34 9.89 12.36
CA HIS A 119 -0.07 10.91 13.38
C HIS A 119 -0.67 12.28 13.04
N GLY A 120 -0.69 12.66 11.76
CA GLY A 120 -1.34 13.90 11.33
C GLY A 120 -2.87 13.83 11.47
N ALA A 121 -3.47 12.70 11.07
CA ALA A 121 -4.92 12.48 11.13
C ALA A 121 -5.43 12.47 12.59
N THR A 122 -4.74 11.79 13.50
CA THR A 122 -5.10 11.76 14.93
C THR A 122 -5.03 13.15 15.58
N ARG A 123 -4.03 13.96 15.22
CA ARG A 123 -3.92 15.36 15.69
C ARG A 123 -5.04 16.25 15.14
N ALA A 124 -5.42 16.07 13.89
CA ALA A 124 -6.53 16.81 13.29
C ALA A 124 -7.87 16.45 13.94
N ALA A 125 -8.10 15.16 14.22
CA ALA A 125 -9.31 14.67 14.87
C ALA A 125 -9.46 15.17 16.33
N THR A 126 -8.34 15.32 17.05
CA THR A 126 -8.37 15.81 18.44
C THR A 126 -8.69 17.30 18.53
N GLN A 127 -8.36 18.08 17.50
CA GLN A 127 -8.60 19.53 17.43
C GLN A 127 -10.02 19.90 16.98
N SER A 128 -10.84 18.94 16.54
CA SER A 128 -12.22 19.17 16.07
C SER A 128 -13.31 18.88 17.11
N LYS A 129 -12.98 18.85 18.41
CA LYS A 129 -13.97 18.59 19.48
C LYS A 129 -15.05 19.70 19.49
N PRO A 130 -16.36 19.38 19.59
CA PRO A 130 -17.43 20.38 19.47
C PRO A 130 -17.39 21.37 20.64
N SER A 131 -17.57 22.65 20.36
CA SER A 131 -17.93 23.65 21.38
C SER A 131 -19.24 23.21 22.07
N GLU A 132 -19.24 23.16 23.40
CA GLU A 132 -20.41 22.79 24.22
C GLU A 132 -21.69 23.58 23.84
N PRO A 133 -22.88 22.98 24.02
CA PRO A 133 -24.14 23.62 23.74
C PRO A 133 -24.41 24.70 24.79
N TRP A 134 -24.93 25.83 24.32
CA TRP A 134 -25.43 26.94 25.13
C TRP A 134 -26.25 26.44 26.33
N VAL A 135 -25.74 26.67 27.54
CA VAL A 135 -26.54 26.68 28.77
C VAL A 135 -26.93 28.14 28.99
N GLY A 136 -28.19 28.45 28.76
CA GLY A 136 -28.81 29.76 28.95
C GLY A 136 -30.29 29.70 28.65
#